data_AF-A0A397W2T9-F1
#
_entry.id   AF-A0A397W2T9-F1
#
_cell.length_a   1.000
_cell.length_b   1.000
_cell.length_c   1.000
_cell.angle_alpha   90.00
_cell.angle_beta   90.00
_cell.angle_gamma   90.00
#
_symmetry.space_group_name_H-M   'P 1'
#
loop_
_entity.id
_entity.type
_entity.pdbx_description
1 polymer ?
#
loop_
_entity_poly.entity_id
_entity_poly.type
_entity_poly.pdbx_seq_one_letter_code
_entity_poly.pdbx_strand_id
1 'polypeptide(L)'
;MLSMVNSSPHQLVKNVEWSPCITSGGDDIPMLNVNTINNTIVEGQQTNFTVSVPFGFLQTYCTASCSLYMQFVDYESNRQKLFRTPVCGYAGLPSCPIEAGTSFTVSISVVVPHLPHVIVVLGYLTDALGCAYSWY
;
A
#
# COMPACT_ATOMS: atom_id res chain seq x y z
N MET A 1 -16.52 -38.68 27.35
CA MET A 1 -17.05 -37.88 26.23
C MET A 1 -15.96 -36.90 25.83
N LEU A 2 -15.49 -36.98 24.58
CA LEU A 2 -14.44 -36.12 24.04
C LEU A 2 -14.99 -34.70 23.88
N SER A 3 -14.42 -33.75 24.62
CA SER A 3 -14.75 -32.33 24.48
C SER A 3 -14.20 -31.84 23.14
N MET A 4 -15.10 -31.54 22.20
CA MET A 4 -14.74 -30.83 20.98
C MET A 4 -14.47 -29.37 21.38
N VAL A 5 -13.20 -29.01 21.48
CA VAL A 5 -12.78 -27.61 21.58
C VAL A 5 -13.00 -27.00 20.19
N ASN A 6 -14.15 -26.37 20.01
CA ASN A 6 -14.42 -25.57 18.83
C ASN A 6 -13.65 -24.25 19.00
N SER A 7 -12.36 -24.24 18.67
CA SER A 7 -11.61 -22.99 18.60
C SER A 7 -12.13 -22.22 17.41
N SER A 8 -12.92 -21.18 17.67
CA SER A 8 -13.31 -20.21 16.65
C SER A 8 -12.03 -19.74 15.94
N PRO A 9 -11.96 -19.74 14.60
CA PRO A 9 -10.79 -19.20 13.92
C PRO A 9 -10.75 -17.71 14.25
N HIS A 10 -9.89 -17.34 15.18
CA HIS A 10 -9.52 -15.95 15.39
C HIS A 10 -8.82 -15.52 14.12
N GLN A 11 -9.58 -15.01 13.15
CA GLN A 11 -9.02 -14.21 12.07
C GLN A 11 -8.30 -13.07 12.77
N LEU A 12 -6.97 -13.01 12.61
CA LEU A 12 -6.11 -11.99 13.18
C LEU A 12 -6.42 -10.68 12.47
N VAL A 13 -7.46 -9.99 12.94
CA VAL A 13 -7.79 -8.62 12.53
C VAL A 13 -6.81 -7.71 13.23
N LYS A 14 -6.03 -6.97 12.44
CA LYS A 14 -5.02 -6.06 12.97
C LYS A 14 -5.33 -4.63 12.53
N ASN A 15 -5.37 -3.71 13.49
CA ASN A 15 -5.43 -2.29 13.21
C ASN A 15 -4.10 -1.86 12.61
N VAL A 16 -4.16 -0.97 11.62
CA VAL A 16 -2.98 -0.54 10.87
C VAL A 16 -2.68 0.90 11.18
N GLU A 17 -1.48 1.16 11.67
CA GLU A 17 -0.94 2.51 11.83
C GLU A 17 0.18 2.71 10.81
N TRP A 18 0.08 3.79 10.03
CA TRP A 18 1.01 4.10 8.96
C TRP A 18 2.05 5.10 9.41
N SER A 19 3.28 4.86 9.00
CA SER A 19 4.45 5.66 9.31
C SER A 19 5.15 6.11 8.02
N PRO A 20 5.87 7.25 8.04
CA PRO A 20 6.61 7.75 6.88
C PRO A 20 7.80 6.86 6.55
N CYS A 21 8.08 6.64 5.27
CA CYS A 21 9.30 5.94 4.87
C CYS A 21 10.49 6.90 4.85
N ILE A 22 11.67 6.39 5.21
CA ILE A 22 12.93 7.10 5.15
C ILE A 22 13.81 6.50 4.05
N THR A 23 14.50 7.36 3.29
CA THR A 23 15.53 6.89 2.36
C THR A 23 16.77 6.42 3.12
N SER A 24 17.67 5.69 2.45
CA SER A 24 18.97 5.32 3.01
C SER A 24 19.87 6.53 3.35
N GLY A 25 19.58 7.70 2.78
CA GLY A 25 20.26 8.96 3.07
C GLY A 25 19.69 9.71 4.28
N GLY A 26 18.57 9.24 4.85
CA GLY A 26 17.86 9.90 5.95
C GLY A 26 16.87 10.98 5.51
N ASP A 27 16.69 11.18 4.20
CA ASP A 27 15.69 12.12 3.69
C ASP A 27 14.28 11.51 3.81
N ASP A 28 13.34 12.35 4.26
CA ASP A 28 11.92 12.01 4.39
C ASP A 28 11.26 11.90 3.01
N ILE A 29 10.57 10.78 2.78
CA ILE A 29 9.67 10.63 1.63
C ILE A 29 8.28 11.11 2.05
N PRO A 30 7.58 11.94 1.26
CA PRO A 30 6.23 12.39 1.59
C PRO A 30 5.32 11.22 1.99
N MET A 31 4.74 11.31 3.18
CA MET A 31 3.92 10.21 3.71
C MET A 31 2.62 10.07 2.92
N LEU A 32 2.32 8.86 2.46
CA LEU A 32 1.04 8.56 1.82
C LEU A 32 -0.07 8.35 2.86
N ASN A 33 -1.27 8.80 2.52
CA ASN A 33 -2.48 8.51 3.27
C ASN A 33 -3.07 7.20 2.74
N VAL A 34 -2.88 6.11 3.48
CA VAL A 34 -3.35 4.77 3.10
C VAL A 34 -4.52 4.37 4.00
N ASN A 35 -5.64 4.01 3.39
CA ASN A 35 -6.86 3.60 4.08
C ASN A 35 -7.31 2.23 3.62
N THR A 36 -7.80 1.40 4.55
CA THR A 36 -8.53 0.16 4.27
C THR A 36 -9.93 0.22 4.88
N ILE A 37 -10.77 -0.77 4.59
CA ILE A 37 -12.08 -0.91 5.25
C ILE A 37 -11.84 -1.09 6.76
N ASN A 38 -12.42 -0.20 7.56
CA ASN A 38 -12.26 -0.11 9.02
C ASN A 38 -10.81 0.09 9.50
N ASN A 39 -9.88 0.48 8.61
CA ASN A 39 -8.46 0.61 8.92
C ASN A 39 -7.83 -0.68 9.50
N THR A 40 -8.31 -1.83 9.03
CA THR A 40 -7.83 -3.15 9.41
C THR A 40 -7.24 -3.91 8.24
N ILE A 41 -6.30 -4.80 8.53
CA ILE A 41 -5.78 -5.80 7.60
C ILE A 41 -6.01 -7.19 8.20
N VAL A 42 -6.48 -8.11 7.36
CA VAL A 42 -6.67 -9.53 7.71
C VAL A 42 -5.90 -10.37 6.71
N GLU A 43 -4.95 -11.16 7.21
CA GLU A 43 -4.16 -12.05 6.38
C GLU A 43 -5.04 -13.10 5.68
N GLY A 44 -4.69 -13.42 4.43
CA GLY A 44 -5.44 -14.36 3.58
C GLY A 44 -6.73 -13.79 2.99
N GLN A 45 -7.16 -12.58 3.38
CA GLN A 45 -8.35 -11.94 2.82
C GLN A 45 -7.98 -10.94 1.72
N GLN A 46 -8.92 -10.75 0.80
CA GLN A 46 -8.83 -9.66 -0.17
C GLN A 46 -9.16 -8.33 0.52
N THR A 47 -8.21 -7.41 0.49
CA THR A 47 -8.36 -6.07 1.05
C THR A 47 -8.20 -5.04 -0.05
N ASN A 48 -9.08 -4.04 -0.08
CA ASN A 48 -8.93 -2.88 -0.94
C ASN A 48 -8.25 -1.76 -0.16
N PHE A 49 -7.12 -1.30 -0.68
CA PHE A 49 -6.33 -0.20 -0.14
C PHE A 49 -6.56 1.02 -1.00
N THR A 50 -7.05 2.10 -0.39
CA THR A 50 -7.19 3.40 -1.03
C THR A 50 -6.05 4.29 -0.59
N VAL A 51 -5.29 4.80 -1.55
CA VAL A 51 -4.06 5.55 -1.35
C VAL A 51 -4.24 6.94 -1.92
N SER A 52 -3.98 7.95 -1.10
CA SER A 52 -3.99 9.35 -1.50
C SER A 52 -2.68 10.02 -1.09
N VAL A 53 -2.36 11.11 -1.77
CA VAL A 53 -1.17 11.93 -1.50
C VAL A 53 -1.42 12.88 -0.32
N PRO A 54 -0.38 13.29 0.43
CA PRO A 54 -0.52 13.97 1.73
C PRO A 54 -1.32 15.28 1.69
N PHE A 55 -1.31 16.00 0.57
CA PHE A 55 -2.05 17.26 0.39
C PHE A 55 -3.32 17.10 -0.47
N GLY A 56 -3.68 15.86 -0.82
CA GLY A 56 -4.81 15.56 -1.71
C GLY A 56 -4.54 15.80 -3.20
N PHE A 57 -3.43 16.44 -3.56
CA PHE A 57 -2.97 16.66 -4.95
C PHE A 57 -1.51 16.27 -5.17
N LEU A 58 -1.20 15.83 -6.39
CA LEU A 58 0.16 15.49 -6.81
C LEU A 58 1.05 16.73 -6.83
N GLN A 59 2.25 16.64 -6.28
CA GLN A 59 3.24 17.73 -6.33
C GLN A 59 4.03 17.77 -7.65
N THR A 60 4.04 16.67 -8.39
CA THR A 60 4.72 16.52 -9.68
C THR A 60 3.87 15.69 -10.63
N TYR A 61 4.19 15.72 -11.91
CA TYR A 61 3.47 14.95 -12.91
C TYR A 61 3.75 13.44 -12.78
N CYS A 62 2.77 12.64 -13.16
CA CYS A 62 2.80 11.19 -13.09
C CYS A 62 2.56 10.64 -14.51
N THR A 63 3.58 10.00 -15.09
CA THR A 63 3.55 9.49 -16.48
C THR A 63 3.15 8.01 -16.53
N ALA A 64 3.15 7.40 -17.72
CA ALA A 64 2.77 5.99 -17.91
C ALA A 64 3.64 4.98 -17.14
N SER A 65 4.83 5.37 -16.69
CA SER A 65 5.70 4.53 -15.84
C SER A 65 5.41 4.65 -14.35
N CYS A 66 4.63 5.64 -13.94
CA CYS A 66 4.19 5.88 -12.57
C CYS A 66 3.25 4.74 -12.14
N SER A 67 3.41 4.23 -10.93
CA SER A 67 2.64 3.09 -10.43
C SER A 67 2.50 3.15 -8.91
N LEU A 68 1.45 2.48 -8.42
CA LEU A 68 1.33 2.16 -7.01
C LEU A 68 1.92 0.77 -6.80
N TYR A 69 2.92 0.71 -5.92
CA TYR A 69 3.58 -0.51 -5.48
C TYR A 69 3.15 -0.81 -4.05
N MET A 70 2.85 -2.07 -3.78
CA MET A 70 2.56 -2.56 -2.45
C MET A 70 3.40 -3.80 -2.20
N GLN A 71 4.34 -3.68 -1.27
CA GLN A 71 5.26 -4.73 -0.92
C GLN A 71 4.95 -5.22 0.49
N PHE A 72 4.66 -6.50 0.61
CA PHE A 72 4.62 -7.18 1.89
C PHE A 72 5.97 -7.84 2.13
N VAL A 73 6.50 -7.73 3.34
CA VAL A 73 7.85 -8.23 3.66
C VAL A 73 7.90 -8.82 5.07
N ASP A 74 8.71 -9.85 5.20
CA ASP A 74 9.19 -10.39 6.46
C ASP A 74 10.72 -10.32 6.41
N TYR A 75 11.31 -9.41 7.20
CA TYR A 75 12.75 -9.18 7.22
C TYR A 75 13.52 -10.35 7.83
N GLU A 76 12.91 -11.11 8.74
CA GLU A 76 13.54 -12.24 9.43
C GLU A 76 13.68 -13.43 8.49
N SER A 77 12.63 -13.72 7.72
CA SER A 77 12.62 -14.83 6.77
C SER A 77 13.06 -14.44 5.35
N ASN A 78 13.36 -13.16 5.11
CA ASN A 78 13.67 -12.59 3.79
C ASN A 78 12.59 -12.92 2.73
N ARG A 79 11.34 -13.02 3.17
CA ARG A 79 10.20 -13.30 2.28
C ARG A 79 9.55 -11.99 1.89
N GLN A 80 9.20 -11.88 0.61
CA GLN A 80 8.53 -10.69 0.11
C GLN A 80 7.50 -11.01 -0.96
N LYS A 81 6.47 -10.17 -1.05
CA LYS A 81 5.47 -10.21 -2.11
C LYS A 81 5.20 -8.80 -2.60
N LEU A 82 5.47 -8.55 -3.87
CA LEU A 82 5.21 -7.27 -4.53
C LEU A 82 3.93 -7.34 -5.37
N PHE A 83 3.08 -6.34 -5.19
CA PHE A 83 1.96 -6.03 -6.05
C PHE A 83 2.19 -4.67 -6.69
N ARG A 84 1.72 -4.51 -7.93
CA ARG A 84 1.87 -3.28 -8.71
C ARG A 84 0.60 -3.03 -9.47
N THR A 85 0.11 -1.79 -9.44
CA THR A 85 -0.93 -1.32 -10.37
C THR A 85 -0.47 -0.04 -11.07
N PRO A 86 -0.67 0.08 -12.40
CA PRO A 86 -0.52 1.37 -13.06
C PRO A 86 -1.56 2.36 -12.51
N VAL A 87 -1.24 3.64 -12.61
CA VAL A 87 -2.10 4.74 -12.10
C VAL A 87 -2.75 5.56 -13.22
N CYS A 88 -2.20 5.51 -14.43
CA CYS A 88 -2.75 6.15 -15.63
C CYS A 88 -2.38 5.34 -16.89
N GLY A 89 -3.02 5.65 -18.02
CA GLY A 89 -2.62 5.18 -19.35
C GLY A 89 -3.13 3.79 -19.75
N TYR A 90 -4.00 3.18 -18.93
CA TYR A 90 -4.67 1.92 -19.23
C TYR A 90 -6.19 2.11 -19.26
N ALA A 91 -6.90 1.17 -19.88
CA ALA A 91 -8.36 1.21 -19.93
C ALA A 91 -8.95 1.27 -18.50
N GLY A 92 -9.87 2.23 -18.29
CA GLY A 92 -10.48 2.48 -16.98
C GLY A 92 -9.65 3.35 -16.03
N LEU A 93 -8.44 3.77 -16.43
CA LEU A 93 -7.61 4.74 -15.71
C LEU A 93 -7.57 6.07 -16.46
N PRO A 94 -7.24 7.19 -15.77
CA PRO A 94 -7.04 8.48 -16.43
C PRO A 94 -5.92 8.40 -17.48
N SER A 95 -5.99 9.28 -18.48
CA SER A 95 -4.91 9.46 -19.45
C SER A 95 -3.64 9.99 -18.77
N CYS A 96 -2.48 9.56 -19.25
CA CYS A 96 -1.19 10.16 -18.83
C CYS A 96 -0.80 11.32 -19.78
N PRO A 97 0.01 12.29 -19.31
CA PRO A 97 0.43 12.46 -17.92
C PRO A 97 -0.73 12.97 -17.04
N ILE A 98 -0.70 12.58 -15.76
CA ILE A 98 -1.49 13.28 -14.75
C ILE A 98 -0.64 14.48 -14.30
N GLU A 99 -1.17 15.69 -14.47
CA GLU A 99 -0.46 16.93 -14.17
C GLU A 99 -0.30 17.16 -12.66
N ALA A 100 0.74 17.92 -12.29
CA ALA A 100 0.89 18.43 -10.94
C ALA A 100 -0.32 19.30 -10.55
N GLY A 101 -0.67 19.31 -9.27
CA GLY A 101 -1.86 19.99 -8.75
C GLY A 101 -3.18 19.21 -8.94
N THR A 102 -3.16 18.09 -9.67
CA THR A 102 -4.35 17.25 -9.85
C THR A 102 -4.65 16.48 -8.56
N SER A 103 -5.92 16.48 -8.14
CA SER A 103 -6.34 15.65 -7.01
C SER A 103 -6.13 14.17 -7.33
N PHE A 104 -5.50 13.44 -6.42
CA PHE A 104 -5.05 12.09 -6.71
C PHE A 104 -5.42 11.10 -5.61
N THR A 105 -6.12 10.05 -6.03
CA THR A 105 -6.43 8.88 -5.23
C THR A 105 -6.40 7.67 -6.15
N VAL A 106 -5.81 6.58 -5.68
CA VAL A 106 -5.74 5.31 -6.40
C VAL A 106 -6.04 4.18 -5.43
N SER A 107 -6.64 3.11 -5.93
CA SER A 107 -6.91 1.92 -5.13
C SER A 107 -6.21 0.69 -5.69
N ILE A 108 -5.80 -0.21 -4.81
CA ILE A 108 -5.30 -1.55 -5.17
C ILE A 108 -5.99 -2.59 -4.29
N SER A 109 -6.50 -3.64 -4.93
CA SER A 109 -7.12 -4.77 -4.24
C SER A 109 -6.20 -5.98 -4.29
N VAL A 110 -5.78 -6.48 -3.13
CA VAL A 110 -4.83 -7.59 -3.03
C VAL A 110 -5.29 -8.61 -2.00
N VAL A 111 -4.96 -9.88 -2.22
CA VAL A 111 -5.05 -10.90 -1.16
C VAL A 111 -3.84 -10.73 -0.27
N VAL A 112 -4.07 -10.36 0.99
CA VAL A 112 -3.03 -10.04 1.96
C VAL A 112 -2.22 -11.31 2.27
N PRO A 113 -0.90 -11.34 2.01
CA PRO A 113 -0.08 -12.48 2.36
C PRO A 113 0.19 -12.52 3.88
N HIS A 114 0.54 -13.69 4.38
CA HIS A 114 1.01 -13.89 5.77
C HIS A 114 2.44 -13.35 5.94
N LEU A 115 2.58 -12.03 5.98
CA LEU A 115 3.84 -11.28 6.14
C LEU A 115 3.58 -10.09 7.07
N PRO A 116 4.46 -9.78 8.04
CA PRO A 116 4.18 -8.85 9.14
C PRO A 116 4.33 -7.35 8.80
N HIS A 117 4.93 -7.03 7.66
CA HIS A 117 5.14 -5.65 7.24
C HIS A 117 4.55 -5.38 5.87
N VAL A 118 4.06 -4.15 5.68
CA VAL A 118 3.63 -3.63 4.37
C VAL A 118 4.27 -2.27 4.12
N ILE A 119 4.72 -2.08 2.88
CA ILE A 119 5.26 -0.83 2.36
C ILE A 119 4.43 -0.47 1.13
N VAL A 120 3.94 0.76 1.08
CA VAL A 120 3.17 1.31 -0.03
C VAL A 120 3.96 2.46 -0.62
N VAL A 121 4.24 2.39 -1.92
CA VAL A 121 5.00 3.41 -2.65
C VAL A 121 4.20 3.87 -3.85
N LEU A 122 4.03 5.17 -3.99
CA LEU A 122 3.55 5.80 -5.21
C LEU A 122 4.75 6.41 -5.93
N GLY A 123 4.98 6.03 -7.19
CA GLY A 123 6.01 6.66 -8.00
C GLY A 123 6.57 5.78 -9.10
N TYR A 124 7.85 5.96 -9.35
CA TYR A 124 8.64 5.30 -10.37
C TYR A 124 9.56 4.24 -9.75
N LEU A 125 10.15 3.36 -10.57
CA LEU A 125 11.08 2.34 -10.07
C LEU A 125 12.29 2.91 -9.33
N THR A 126 12.69 4.13 -9.68
CA THR A 126 13.88 4.80 -9.15
C THR A 126 13.57 6.02 -8.30
N ASP A 127 12.30 6.43 -8.20
CA ASP A 127 11.91 7.68 -7.54
C ASP A 127 10.53 7.56 -6.90
N ALA A 128 10.42 7.86 -5.62
CA ALA A 128 9.20 7.76 -4.84
C ALA A 128 8.55 9.13 -4.68
N LEU A 129 7.34 9.29 -5.19
CA LEU A 129 6.52 10.48 -5.00
C LEU A 129 5.90 10.53 -3.61
N GLY A 130 5.71 9.36 -3.01
CA GLY A 130 5.28 9.21 -1.64
C GLY A 130 5.44 7.76 -1.17
N CYS A 131 5.53 7.58 0.14
CA CYS A 131 5.62 6.26 0.73
C CYS A 131 4.93 6.21 2.10
N ALA A 132 4.40 5.04 2.46
CA ALA A 132 3.97 4.74 3.82
C ALA A 132 4.31 3.30 4.16
N TYR A 133 4.72 3.04 5.39
CA TYR A 133 4.97 1.70 5.88
C TYR A 133 4.13 1.40 7.12
N SER A 134 3.83 0.12 7.36
CA SER A 134 3.17 -0.32 8.57
C SER A 134 3.63 -1.71 9.00
N TRP A 135 3.67 -1.91 10.30
CA TRP A 135 3.65 -3.21 10.94
C TRP A 135 2.21 -3.56 11.28
N TYR A 136 1.81 -4.78 10.95
CA TYR A 136 0.53 -5.32 11.41
C TYR A 136 0.79 -6.72 11.93
#